data_AF-A0A4Z0RZB9-F1
#
_entry.id   AF-A0A4Z0RZB9-F1
#
_cell.length_a   1.000
_cell.length_b   1.000
_cell.length_c   1.000
_cell.angle_alpha   90.00
_cell.angle_beta   90.00
_cell.angle_gamma   90.00
#
_symmetry.space_group_name_H-M   'P 1'
#
loop_
_entity.id
_entity.type
_entity.pdbx_description
1 polymer ?
#
loop_
_entity_poly.entity_id
_entity_poly.type
_entity_poly.pdbx_seq_one_letter_code
_entity_poly.pdbx_strand_id
1 'polypeptide(L)'
;MQTDQLVLAAINVVRQAFGHGHFIADAANATDAIHQYLASAASVNDDTIAIDVYEGTTQPIIVFTYNHDAQIIAGETWTWIMMDEAVISEGVPFQLVSPDTVDRLHLQLNQQLAHYAK
;
A
#
# COMPACT_ATOMS: atom_id res chain seq x y z
N MET A 1 -12.78 9.22 3.73
CA MET A 1 -13.36 9.45 2.39
C MET A 1 -12.28 9.65 1.33
N GLN A 2 -11.43 10.69 1.37
CA GLN A 2 -10.36 10.85 0.37
C GLN A 2 -9.16 9.91 0.61
N THR A 3 -8.70 9.79 1.87
CA THR A 3 -7.59 8.89 2.24
C THR A 3 -7.89 7.43 1.92
N ASP A 4 -9.11 6.99 2.18
CA ASP A 4 -9.52 5.59 1.95
C ASP A 4 -9.52 5.26 0.45
N GLN A 5 -9.89 6.21 -0.42
CA GLN A 5 -9.82 6.04 -1.87
C GLN A 5 -8.37 5.96 -2.38
N LEU A 6 -7.46 6.72 -1.77
CA LEU A 6 -6.02 6.59 -2.05
C LEU A 6 -5.52 5.19 -1.66
N VAL A 7 -5.94 4.67 -0.51
CA VAL A 7 -5.58 3.32 -0.07
C VAL A 7 -6.16 2.24 -0.98
N LEU A 8 -7.42 2.36 -1.42
CA LEU A 8 -8.01 1.43 -2.39
C LEU A 8 -7.28 1.45 -3.73
N ALA A 9 -6.88 2.62 -4.21
CA ALA A 9 -6.06 2.74 -5.42
C ALA A 9 -4.70 2.06 -5.23
N ALA A 10 -4.05 2.26 -4.08
CA ALA A 10 -2.79 1.59 -3.76
C ALA A 10 -2.93 0.06 -3.71
N ILE A 11 -3.99 -0.45 -3.08
CA ILE A 11 -4.31 -1.89 -3.05
C ILE A 11 -4.48 -2.43 -4.48
N ASN A 12 -5.15 -1.69 -5.36
CA ASN A 12 -5.34 -2.10 -6.75
C ASN A 12 -4.02 -2.15 -7.53
N VAL A 13 -3.13 -1.18 -7.30
CA VAL A 13 -1.79 -1.15 -7.90
C VAL A 13 -0.96 -2.36 -7.45
N VAL A 14 -0.95 -2.64 -6.15
CA VAL A 14 -0.30 -3.83 -5.58
C VAL A 14 -0.85 -5.11 -6.22
N ARG A 15 -2.17 -5.25 -6.28
CA ARG A 15 -2.82 -6.41 -6.90
C ARG A 15 -2.46 -6.55 -8.37
N GLN A 16 -2.38 -5.44 -9.11
CA GLN A 16 -1.93 -5.46 -10.51
C GLN A 16 -0.50 -5.98 -10.62
N ALA A 17 0.41 -5.48 -9.80
CA ALA A 17 1.82 -5.84 -9.82
C ALA A 17 2.04 -7.34 -9.50
N PHE A 18 1.24 -7.91 -8.59
CA PHE A 18 1.27 -9.33 -8.26
C PHE A 18 0.40 -10.22 -9.16
N GLY A 19 -0.29 -9.66 -10.16
CA GLY A 19 -1.14 -10.41 -11.09
C GLY A 19 -2.43 -10.95 -10.45
N HIS A 20 -2.91 -10.32 -9.38
CA HIS A 20 -4.16 -10.68 -8.70
C HIS A 20 -5.36 -10.07 -9.43
N GLY A 21 -6.29 -10.92 -9.89
CA GLY A 21 -7.26 -10.58 -10.93
C GLY A 21 -8.51 -9.79 -10.52
N HIS A 22 -8.66 -9.37 -9.26
CA HIS A 22 -9.86 -8.64 -8.83
C HIS A 22 -9.51 -7.26 -8.26
N PHE A 23 -9.79 -6.23 -9.06
CA PHE A 23 -9.72 -4.84 -8.67
C PHE A 23 -10.95 -4.41 -7.86
N ILE A 24 -10.74 -3.52 -6.90
CA ILE A 24 -11.78 -2.87 -6.11
C ILE A 24 -12.19 -1.59 -6.85
N ALA A 25 -13.20 -1.67 -7.72
CA ALA A 25 -13.58 -0.54 -8.58
C ALA A 25 -14.59 0.42 -7.94
N ASP A 26 -15.38 0.00 -6.94
CA ASP A 26 -16.40 0.82 -6.29
C ASP A 26 -16.82 0.20 -4.94
N ALA A 27 -16.04 0.46 -3.89
CA ALA A 27 -16.40 -0.02 -2.55
C ALA A 27 -17.48 0.90 -1.94
N ALA A 28 -18.69 0.38 -1.74
CA ALA A 28 -19.76 1.09 -1.02
C ALA A 28 -19.33 1.51 0.40
N ASN A 29 -18.42 0.75 1.00
CA ASN A 29 -17.68 1.11 2.20
C ASN A 29 -16.19 0.84 1.98
N ALA A 30 -15.41 1.90 1.78
CA ALA A 30 -13.97 1.80 1.50
C ALA A 30 -13.21 1.14 2.65
N THR A 31 -13.53 1.49 3.90
CA THR A 31 -12.87 0.92 5.09
C THR A 31 -13.09 -0.58 5.19
N ASP A 32 -14.30 -1.07 4.92
CA ASP A 32 -14.57 -2.52 4.93
C ASP A 32 -13.79 -3.24 3.83
N ALA A 33 -13.69 -2.65 2.63
CA ALA A 33 -12.91 -3.23 1.54
C ALA A 33 -11.40 -3.29 1.86
N ILE A 34 -10.86 -2.27 2.53
CA ILE A 34 -9.48 -2.27 3.02
C ILE A 34 -9.27 -3.38 4.06
N HIS A 35 -10.18 -3.51 5.02
CA HIS A 35 -10.09 -4.59 6.02
C HIS A 35 -10.29 -5.98 5.39
N GLN A 36 -11.13 -6.14 4.36
CA GLN A 36 -11.26 -7.39 3.63
C GLN A 36 -9.98 -7.75 2.87
N TYR A 37 -9.31 -6.75 2.28
CA TYR A 37 -8.00 -6.94 1.67
C TYR A 37 -6.98 -7.42 2.72
N LEU A 38 -6.88 -6.74 3.86
CA LEU A 38 -6.00 -7.15 4.94
C LEU A 38 -6.38 -8.52 5.51
N ALA A 39 -7.67 -8.85 5.66
CA ALA A 39 -8.10 -10.15 6.15
C ALA A 39 -7.92 -11.29 5.13
N SER A 40 -7.73 -10.97 3.85
CA SER A 40 -7.53 -11.99 2.82
C SER A 40 -6.24 -12.77 3.10
N ALA A 41 -6.31 -14.10 2.98
CA ALA A 41 -5.16 -14.96 3.21
C ALA A 41 -3.99 -14.52 2.32
N ALA A 42 -2.77 -14.73 2.78
CA ALA A 42 -1.57 -14.50 2.00
C ALA A 42 -1.68 -15.24 0.67
N SER A 43 -2.08 -14.52 -0.38
CA SER A 43 -1.72 -14.95 -1.72
C SER A 43 -0.20 -14.91 -1.75
N VAL A 44 0.43 -15.84 -2.46
CA VAL A 44 1.85 -16.21 -2.30
C VAL A 44 2.85 -15.03 -2.32
N ASN A 45 2.42 -13.84 -2.74
CA ASN A 45 3.23 -12.62 -2.77
C ASN A 45 2.60 -11.39 -2.04
N ASP A 46 1.41 -11.51 -1.43
CA ASP A 46 0.74 -10.42 -0.72
C ASP A 46 0.59 -10.74 0.77
N ASP A 47 1.68 -10.47 1.51
CA ASP A 47 1.80 -10.65 2.96
C ASP A 47 1.58 -9.34 3.74
N THR A 48 0.82 -8.40 3.16
CA THR A 48 0.55 -7.09 3.79
C THR A 48 -0.11 -7.27 5.15
N ILE A 49 0.51 -6.76 6.22
CA ILE A 49 -0.01 -6.80 7.60
C ILE A 49 -0.56 -5.44 8.05
N ALA A 50 -0.08 -4.36 7.45
CA ALA A 50 -0.59 -3.02 7.70
C ALA A 50 -0.40 -2.10 6.49
N ILE A 51 -1.27 -1.10 6.38
CA ILE A 51 -1.18 0.00 5.42
C ILE A 51 -1.26 1.30 6.21
N ASP A 52 -0.24 2.13 6.08
CA ASP A 52 -0.17 3.44 6.69
C ASP A 52 -0.20 4.53 5.62
N VAL A 53 -0.82 5.66 5.94
CA VAL A 53 -0.77 6.85 5.08
C VAL A 53 -0.14 7.99 5.86
N TYR A 54 0.87 8.62 5.29
CA TYR A 54 1.57 9.76 5.86
C TYR A 54 1.48 10.98 4.95
N GLU A 55 1.53 12.16 5.56
CA GLU A 55 1.87 13.39 4.85
C GLU A 55 3.32 13.33 4.37
N GLY A 56 3.52 13.34 3.05
CA GLY A 56 4.83 13.57 2.46
C GLY A 56 5.09 15.04 2.18
N THR A 57 6.31 15.36 1.76
CA THR A 57 6.74 16.74 1.45
C THR A 57 6.13 17.28 0.16
N THR A 58 5.86 16.41 -0.81
CA THR A 58 5.29 16.77 -2.13
C THR A 58 3.92 16.13 -2.35
N GLN A 59 3.76 14.88 -1.95
CA GLN A 59 2.54 14.09 -2.11
C GLN A 59 2.40 13.10 -0.94
N PRO A 60 1.20 12.58 -0.65
CA PRO A 60 1.02 11.55 0.38
C PRO A 60 1.89 10.33 0.12
N ILE A 61 2.37 9.70 1.19
CA ILE A 61 3.17 8.48 1.15
C ILE A 61 2.34 7.37 1.78
N ILE A 62 2.11 6.29 1.04
CA ILE A 62 1.39 5.10 1.48
C ILE A 62 2.41 3.99 1.69
N VAL A 63 2.50 3.50 2.92
CA VAL A 63 3.46 2.48 3.32
C VAL A 63 2.76 1.15 3.49
N PHE A 64 3.14 0.14 2.69
CA PHE A 64 2.65 -1.23 2.84
C PHE A 64 3.65 -2.03 3.67
N THR A 65 3.26 -2.35 4.90
CA THR A 65 4.03 -3.20 5.81
C THR A 65 3.67 -4.65 5.56
N TYR A 66 4.67 -5.52 5.40
CA TYR A 66 4.51 -6.96 5.17
C TYR A 66 5.18 -7.80 6.26
N ASN A 67 4.77 -9.06 6.39
CA ASN A 67 5.39 -9.99 7.31
C ASN A 67 6.76 -10.47 6.77
N HIS A 68 7.85 -9.89 7.27
CA HIS A 68 9.23 -10.28 6.92
C HIS A 68 9.55 -11.74 7.28
N ASP A 69 8.93 -12.31 8.31
CA ASP A 69 9.19 -13.68 8.75
C ASP A 69 8.60 -14.71 7.77
N ALA A 70 7.64 -14.30 6.93
CA ALA A 70 6.94 -15.20 6.01
C ALA A 70 7.71 -15.43 4.70
N GLN A 71 8.56 -14.51 4.23
CA GLN A 71 9.48 -14.71 3.08
C GLN A 71 10.36 -13.48 2.77
N ILE A 72 11.68 -13.70 2.61
CA ILE A 72 12.63 -12.70 2.07
C ILE A 72 12.25 -12.27 0.64
N ILE A 73 11.73 -13.21 -0.15
CA ILE A 73 11.34 -12.99 -1.56
C ILE A 73 10.19 -11.97 -1.65
N ALA A 74 9.25 -12.00 -0.71
CA ALA A 74 8.16 -11.02 -0.66
C ALA A 74 8.75 -9.62 -0.43
N GLY A 75 9.58 -9.43 0.60
CA GLY A 75 10.17 -8.12 0.91
C GLY A 75 11.02 -7.52 -0.22
N GLU A 76 11.80 -8.34 -0.92
CA GLU A 76 12.51 -7.90 -2.12
C GLU A 76 11.53 -7.50 -3.22
N THR A 77 10.53 -8.33 -3.52
CA THR A 77 9.54 -8.06 -4.57
C THR A 77 8.74 -6.79 -4.30
N TRP A 78 8.31 -6.59 -3.05
CA TRP A 78 7.63 -5.38 -2.59
C TRP A 78 8.52 -4.14 -2.73
N THR A 79 9.79 -4.24 -2.36
CA THR A 79 10.74 -3.14 -2.50
C THR A 79 10.95 -2.75 -3.96
N TRP A 80 11.06 -3.72 -4.88
CA TRP A 80 11.23 -3.44 -6.30
C TRP A 80 10.00 -2.82 -6.96
N ILE A 81 8.80 -3.31 -6.63
CA ILE A 81 7.54 -2.78 -7.18
C ILE A 81 7.32 -1.34 -6.70
N MET A 82 7.58 -1.07 -5.42
CA MET A 82 7.21 0.20 -4.81
C MET A 82 8.28 1.30 -4.96
N MET A 83 9.51 1.00 -5.39
CA MET A 83 10.54 2.02 -5.62
C MET A 83 10.30 2.93 -6.85
N ASP A 84 9.45 2.52 -7.82
CA ASP A 84 9.31 3.21 -9.12
C ASP A 84 7.90 3.78 -9.39
N GLU A 85 6.96 3.65 -8.46
CA GLU A 85 5.55 3.98 -8.73
C GLU A 85 5.10 5.30 -8.09
N ALA A 86 5.15 6.36 -8.89
CA ALA A 86 4.29 7.53 -8.67
C ALA A 86 2.89 7.19 -9.22
N VAL A 87 1.94 6.96 -8.32
CA VAL A 87 0.56 6.56 -8.68
C VAL A 87 -0.34 7.79 -8.61
N ILE A 88 -1.34 7.87 -9.50
CA ILE A 88 -2.37 8.91 -9.48
C ILE A 88 -3.73 8.26 -9.27
N SER A 89 -4.49 8.75 -8.28
CA SER A 89 -5.90 8.39 -8.07
C SER A 89 -6.75 9.65 -8.02
N GLU A 90 -7.79 9.72 -8.87
CA GLU A 90 -8.68 10.89 -8.98
C GLU A 90 -7.95 12.24 -9.13
N GLY A 91 -6.79 12.23 -9.80
CA GLY A 91 -5.94 13.42 -9.99
C GLY A 91 -5.04 13.78 -8.81
N VAL A 92 -5.06 12.99 -7.73
CA VAL A 92 -4.17 13.13 -6.57
C VAL A 92 -2.99 12.16 -6.73
N PRO A 93 -1.76 12.66 -6.91
CA PRO A 93 -0.58 11.81 -6.90
C PRO A 93 -0.30 11.31 -5.47
N PHE A 94 0.19 10.08 -5.34
CA PHE A 94 0.71 9.53 -4.08
C PHE A 94 1.88 8.59 -4.36
N GLN A 95 2.77 8.44 -3.38
CA GLN A 95 3.88 7.47 -3.43
C GLN A 95 3.46 6.21 -2.71
N LEU A 96 3.72 5.06 -3.31
CA LEU A 96 3.55 3.75 -2.71
C LEU A 96 4.93 3.21 -2.34
N VAL A 97 5.18 2.83 -1.08
CA VAL A 97 6.52 2.42 -0.60
C VAL A 97 6.47 1.27 0.41
N SER A 98 7.56 0.52 0.54
CA SER A 98 7.80 -0.41 1.67
C SER A 98 8.47 0.31 2.84
N PRO A 99 8.37 -0.24 4.07
CA PRO A 99 9.22 0.19 5.19
C PRO A 99 10.71 0.19 4.81
N ASP A 100 11.19 -0.86 4.11
CA ASP A 100 12.57 -0.93 3.62
C ASP A 100 12.93 0.22 2.67
N THR A 101 12.01 0.62 1.79
CA THR A 101 12.20 1.75 0.86
C THR A 101 12.24 3.08 1.61
N VAL A 102 11.39 3.26 2.62
CA VAL A 102 11.41 4.44 3.50
C VAL A 102 12.79 4.60 4.14
N ASP A 103 13.30 3.53 4.74
CA ASP A 103 14.59 3.53 5.42
C ASP A 103 15.74 3.75 4.44
N ARG A 104 15.75 3.02 3.32
CA ARG A 104 16.81 3.10 2.31
C ARG A 104 16.92 4.48 1.67
N LEU A 105 15.78 5.08 1.33
CA LEU A 105 15.72 6.40 0.70
C LEU A 105 15.69 7.55 1.71
N HIS A 106 15.68 7.24 3.02
CA HIS A 106 15.56 8.21 4.10
C HIS A 106 14.35 9.14 3.89
N LEU A 107 13.21 8.56 3.50
CA LEU A 107 11.99 9.33 3.24
C LEU A 107 11.49 9.95 4.55
N GLN A 108 11.17 11.24 4.49
CA GLN A 108 10.61 11.94 5.62
C GLN A 108 9.10 11.67 5.70
N LEU A 109 8.70 10.83 6.64
CA LEU A 109 7.30 10.62 7.02
C LEU A 109 6.91 11.68 8.06
N ASN A 110 5.97 12.57 7.73
CA ASN A 110 5.53 13.62 8.65
C ASN A 110 4.37 13.12 9.53
N GLN A 111 3.18 13.69 9.37
CA GLN A 111 2.00 13.27 10.14
C GLN A 111 1.38 12.01 9.56
N GLN A 112 1.06 11.03 10.42
CA GLN A 112 0.24 9.88 10.03
C GLN A 112 -1.23 10.33 9.86
N LEU A 113 -1.76 10.09 8.67
CA LEU A 113 -3.13 10.44 8.26
C LEU A 113 -4.11 9.28 8.46
N ALA A 114 -3.66 8.04 8.28
CA ALA A 114 -4.46 6.84 8.48
C ALA A 114 -3.57 5.63 8.78
N HIS A 115 -4.17 4.65 9.46
CA HIS A 115 -3.56 3.37 9.80
C HIS A 115 -4.61 2.26 9.67
N TYR A 116 -4.24 1.20 8.95
CA TYR A 116 -5.04 -0.01 8.78
C TYR A 116 -4.16 -1.22 9.08
N ALA A 117 -4.63 -2.14 9.93
CA ALA A 117 -3.87 -3.34 10.29
C ALA A 117 -4.78 -4.58 10.34
N LYS A 118 -4.16 -5.75 10.12
CA LYS A 118 -4.78 -7.08 10.29
C LYS A 118 -5.20 -7.35 11.74
#